data_AF-A0A2I4ME30-F1
#
_entry.id   AF-A0A2I4ME30-F1
#
_cell.length_a   1.000
_cell.length_b   1.000
_cell.length_c   1.000
_cell.angle_alpha   90.00
_cell.angle_beta   90.00
_cell.angle_gamma   90.00
#
_symmetry.space_group_name_H-M   'P 1'
#
loop_
_entity.id
_entity.type
_entity.pdbx_description
1 polymer ?
#
loop_
_entity_poly.entity_id
_entity_poly.type
_entity_poly.pdbx_seq_one_letter_code
_entity_poly.pdbx_strand_id
1 'polypeptide(L)' 'MNISKSGLTFLQFALSFIIYKLLMNSFNFNYNLFSDKFNILKFFMDFGCWVIVYLIVCFIFSKLVTIKKGK' A
#
# COMPACT_ATOMS: atom_id res chain seq x y z
N MET A 1 -12.43 -20.43 -7.58
CA MET A 1 -12.71 -19.16 -6.85
C MET A 1 -12.55 -18.01 -7.82
N ASN A 2 -13.67 -17.52 -8.37
CA ASN A 2 -13.68 -16.48 -9.40
C ASN A 2 -13.51 -15.12 -8.71
N ILE A 3 -12.27 -14.76 -8.37
CA ILE A 3 -11.98 -13.47 -7.72
C ILE A 3 -12.34 -12.39 -8.74
N SER A 4 -13.38 -11.61 -8.47
CA SER A 4 -13.74 -10.47 -9.30
C SER A 4 -12.55 -9.50 -9.37
N LYS A 5 -12.38 -8.80 -10.49
CA LYS A 5 -11.35 -7.75 -10.62
C LYS A 5 -11.36 -6.79 -9.42
N SER A 6 -12.56 -6.46 -8.92
CA SER A 6 -12.77 -5.60 -7.74
C SER A 6 -12.24 -6.21 -6.44
N GLY A 7 -12.41 -7.52 -6.22
CA GLY A 7 -11.87 -8.22 -5.05
C GLY A 7 -10.33 -8.26 -5.06
N LEU A 8 -9.72 -8.41 -6.23
CA LEU A 8 -8.26 -8.40 -6.36
C LEU A 8 -7.67 -7.01 -6.07
N THR A 9 -8.30 -5.94 -6.56
CA THR A 9 -7.86 -4.57 -6.28
C THR A 9 -8.04 -4.20 -4.81
N PHE A 10 -9.12 -4.67 -4.17
CA PHE A 10 -9.33 -4.46 -2.74
C PHE A 10 -8.26 -5.19 -1.91
N LEU A 11 -7.91 -6.43 -2.29
CA LEU A 11 -6.84 -7.18 -1.65
C LEU A 11 -5.47 -6.48 -1.81
N GLN A 12 -5.16 -5.95 -2.99
CA GLN A 12 -3.94 -5.17 -3.23
C GLN A 12 -3.87 -3.93 -2.35
N PHE A 13 -5.00 -3.22 -2.21
CA PHE A 13 -5.11 -2.05 -1.34
C PHE A 13 -4.91 -2.41 0.14
N ALA A 14 -5.59 -3.46 0.62
CA ALA A 14 -5.44 -3.93 2.00
C ALA A 14 -3.99 -4.37 2.28
N LEU A 15 -3.38 -5.10 1.35
CA LEU A 15 -1.97 -5.52 1.47
C LEU A 15 -1.01 -4.34 1.47
N SER A 16 -1.20 -3.34 0.61
CA SER A 16 -0.32 -2.16 0.59
C SER A 16 -0.40 -1.40 1.91
N PHE A 17 -1.59 -1.28 2.50
CA PHE A 17 -1.77 -0.62 3.79
C PHE A 17 -1.07 -1.37 4.92
N ILE A 18 -1.18 -2.71 4.95
CA ILE A 18 -0.48 -3.53 5.95
C ILE A 18 1.04 -3.43 5.79
N ILE A 19 1.56 -3.56 4.56
CA ILE A 19 3.00 -3.47 4.28
C ILE A 19 3.53 -2.09 4.64
N TYR A 20 2.77 -1.04 4.30
CA TYR A 20 3.12 0.32 4.65
C TYR A 20 3.19 0.53 6.17
N LYS A 21 2.17 0.08 6.92
CA LYS A 21 2.18 0.16 8.38
C LYS A 21 3.37 -0.58 8.98
N LEU A 22 3.72 -1.75 8.44
CA LEU A 22 4.89 -2.51 8.89
C LEU A 22 6.20 -1.76 8.61
N LEU A 23 6.37 -1.22 7.40
CA LEU A 23 7.55 -0.43 7.04
C LEU A 23 7.68 0.81 7.94
N MET A 24 6.61 1.58 8.08
CA MET A 24 6.62 2.78 8.92
C MET A 24 6.87 2.48 10.39
N ASN A 25 6.34 1.37 10.90
CA ASN A 25 6.67 0.91 12.25
C ASN A 25 8.16 0.52 12.38
N SER A 26 8.76 -0.11 11.37
CA SER A 26 10.20 -0.43 11.36
C SER A 26 11.09 0.81 11.29
N PHE A 27 10.66 1.87 10.60
CA PHE A 27 11.37 3.15 10.53
C PHE A 27 11.04 4.10 11.70
N ASN A 28 10.20 3.66 12.65
CA ASN A 28 9.67 4.46 13.76
C ASN A 28 9.02 5.78 13.30
N PHE A 29 8.52 5.79 12.07
CA PHE A 29 7.93 6.96 11.42
C PHE A 29 6.42 6.83 11.52
N ASN A 30 5.84 7.33 12.61
CA ASN A 30 4.43 7.17 12.90
C ASN A 30 3.77 8.55 12.97
N TYR A 31 3.42 9.11 11.81
CA TYR A 31 2.70 10.39 11.78
C TYR A 31 1.25 10.16 12.20
N ASN A 32 0.85 10.78 13.30
CA ASN A 32 -0.45 10.55 13.89
C ASN A 32 -1.35 11.75 13.61
N LEU A 33 -2.19 11.64 12.57
CA LEU A 33 -3.04 12.73 12.04
C LEU A 33 -3.93 13.43 13.08
N PHE A 34 -4.27 12.74 14.16
CA PHE A 34 -5.13 13.25 15.24
C PHE A 34 -4.36 13.76 16.46
N SER A 35 -3.10 13.37 16.61
CA SER A 35 -2.29 13.71 17.79
C SER A 35 -1.26 14.80 17.49
N ASP A 36 -0.75 14.86 16.27
CA ASP A 36 0.13 15.92 15.80
C ASP A 36 -0.71 17.12 15.32
N LYS A 37 -0.22 18.35 15.56
CA LYS A 37 -0.79 19.54 14.89
C LYS A 37 -0.83 19.26 13.39
N PHE A 38 -2.00 19.47 12.78
CA PHE A 38 -2.26 19.17 11.38
C PHE A 38 -1.17 19.80 10.49
N ASN A 39 -0.16 19.02 10.14
CA ASN A 39 1.00 19.44 9.38
C ASN A 39 0.88 18.83 7.99
N ILE A 40 0.43 19.65 7.05
CA ILE A 40 0.12 19.20 5.69
C ILE A 40 1.35 18.59 5.00
N LEU A 41 2.56 19.09 5.28
CA LEU A 41 3.80 18.55 4.74
C LEU A 41 4.05 17.11 5.22
N LYS A 42 3.85 16.85 6.51
CA LYS A 42 3.99 15.50 7.07
C LYS A 42 2.94 14.56 6.49
N PHE A 43 1.70 15.03 6.31
CA PHE A 43 0.66 14.25 5.65
C PHE A 43 1.02 13.89 4.20
N PHE A 44 1.51 14.85 3.41
CA PHE A 44 1.93 14.57 2.03
C PHE A 44 3.12 13.61 1.95
N MET A 45 4.08 13.69 2.87
CA MET A 45 5.19 12.73 2.94
C MET A 45 4.69 11.32 3.29
N ASP A 46 3.82 11.20 4.29
CA ASP A 46 3.23 9.94 4.74
C ASP A 46 2.39 9.29 3.61
N PHE A 47 1.50 10.08 3.01
CA PHE A 47 0.69 9.67 1.87
C PHE A 47 1.54 9.31 0.65
N GLY A 48 2.59 10.09 0.37
CA GLY A 48 3.53 9.81 -0.72
C GLY A 48 4.25 8.49 -0.54
N CYS A 49 4.75 8.20 0.67
CA CYS A 49 5.36 6.92 0.98
C CYS A 49 4.37 5.76 0.83
N TRP A 50 3.12 5.92 1.26
CA TRP A 50 2.09 4.89 1.08
C TRP A 50 1.79 4.64 -0.40
N VAL A 51 1.70 5.69 -1.23
CA VAL A 51 1.49 5.57 -2.68
C VAL A 51 2.63 4.79 -3.35
N ILE A 52 3.90 5.05 -2.96
CA ILE A 52 5.05 4.30 -3.46
C ILE A 52 4.92 2.81 -3.12
N VAL A 53 4.59 2.47 -1.87
CA VAL A 53 4.36 1.08 -1.44
C VAL A 53 3.22 0.43 -2.24
N TYR A 54 2.12 1.16 -2.45
CA TYR A 54 1.00 0.68 -3.24
C TYR A 54 1.39 0.35 -4.68
N LEU A 55 2.16 1.23 -5.34
CA LEU A 55 2.66 0.99 -6.70
C LEU A 55 3.52 -0.27 -6.78
N ILE A 56 4.40 -0.49 -5.79
CA ILE A 56 5.23 -1.70 -5.72
C ILE A 56 4.36 -2.95 -5.57
N VAL A 57 3.35 -2.93 -4.69
CA VAL A 57 2.43 -4.06 -4.50
C VAL A 57 1.65 -4.34 -5.78
N CYS A 58 1.10 -3.31 -6.44
CA CYS A 58 0.41 -3.45 -7.71
C CYS A 58 1.32 -4.01 -8.82
N PHE A 59 2.58 -3.60 -8.86
CA PHE A 59 3.55 -4.12 -9.82
C PHE A 59 3.83 -5.62 -9.60
N ILE A 60 4.07 -6.03 -8.34
CA ILE A 60 4.28 -7.43 -7.97
C ILE A 60 3.06 -8.28 -8.31
N PHE A 61 1.85 -7.83 -7.95
CA PHE A 61 0.63 -8.54 -8.27
C PHE A 61 0.40 -8.65 -9.78
N SER A 62 0.64 -7.57 -10.54
CA SER A 62 0.53 -7.59 -12.00
C SER A 62 1.48 -8.61 -12.61
N LYS A 63 2.73 -8.68 -12.13
CA LYS A 63 3.70 -9.71 -12.53
C LYS A 63 3.21 -11.12 -12.20
N LEU A 64 2.72 -11.35 -10.98
CA LEU A 64 2.23 -12.66 -10.54
C LEU A 64 1.03 -13.15 -11.37
N VAL A 65 0.10 -12.25 -11.70
CA VAL A 65 -1.07 -12.55 -12.54
C VAL A 65 -0.63 -12.90 -13.97
N THR A 66 0.33 -12.18 -14.54
CA THR A 66 0.88 -12.47 -15.87
C THR A 66 1.58 -13.83 -15.91
N ILE A 67 2.38 -14.16 -14.89
CA ILE A 67 3.03 -15.48 -14.75
C ILE A 67 1.99 -16.60 -14.70
N LYS A 68 0.87 -16.38 -13.99
CA LYS A 68 -0.20 -17.38 -13.87
C LYS A 68 -0.96 -17.62 -15.18
N LYS A 69 -0.98 -16.67 -16.12
CA LYS A 69 -1.60 -16.82 -17.44
C LYS A 69 -0.67 -17.43 -18.50
N GLY A 70 0.63 -17.46 -18.25
CA GLY A 70 1.64 -18.05 -19.15
C GLY A 70 1.93 -19.53 -18.93
N LYS A 71 1.16 -20.20 -18.06
CA LYS A 71 1.10 -21.66 -17.88
C LYS A 71 -0.33 -22.11 -18.15
#